data_AF-A0A7X8M312-F1
#
_entry.id   AF-A0A7X8M312-F1
#
_cell.length_a   1.000
_cell.length_b   1.000
_cell.length_c   1.000
_cell.angle_alpha   90.00
_cell.angle_beta   90.00
_cell.angle_gamma   90.00
#
_symmetry.space_group_name_H-M   'P 1'
#
loop_
_entity.id
_entity.type
_entity.pdbx_description
1 polymer ?
#
loop_
_entity_poly.entity_id
_entity_poly.type
_entity_poly.pdbx_seq_one_letter_code
_entity_poly.pdbx_strand_id
1 'polypeptide(L)'
;MQRKDKLVYIAIAISSIIIIVASVLSISGIDLIPGLIPLFMLIVMLGLGFIMKAQYDAGKISKGYWRFFFCVIVIGIIADVAAGVAQVIDFFSRGS
;
A
#
# COMPACT_ATOMS: atom_id res chain seq x y z
N MET A 1 23.49 -2.77 9.16
CA MET A 1 22.02 -2.61 9.08
C MET A 1 21.58 -1.78 10.28
N GLN A 2 21.25 -0.51 10.08
CA GLN A 2 21.01 0.44 11.18
C GLN A 2 19.66 0.16 11.86
N ARG A 3 19.52 0.55 13.13
CA ARG A 3 18.32 0.32 13.97
C ARG A 3 17.01 0.84 13.33
N LYS A 4 17.12 1.86 12.46
CA LYS A 4 16.02 2.45 11.70
C LYS A 4 15.46 1.51 10.62
N ASP A 5 16.32 0.77 9.93
CA ASP A 5 15.91 -0.18 8.88
C ASP A 5 15.01 -1.28 9.45
N LYS A 6 15.34 -1.77 10.66
CA LYS A 6 14.60 -2.83 11.35
C LYS A 6 13.16 -2.43 11.66
N LEU A 7 12.93 -1.19 12.08
CA LEU A 7 11.59 -0.69 12.37
C LEU A 7 10.72 -0.61 11.12
N VAL A 8 11.32 -0.26 9.98
CA VAL A 8 10.59 -0.21 8.71
C VAL A 8 10.20 -1.61 8.23
N TYR A 9 11.10 -2.59 8.33
CA TYR A 9 10.74 -3.98 8.01
C TYR A 9 9.63 -4.53 8.92
N ILE A 10 9.65 -4.19 10.21
CA ILE A 10 8.59 -4.58 11.15
C ILE A 10 7.26 -3.92 10.75
N ALA A 11 7.26 -2.63 10.42
CA ALA A 11 6.06 -1.93 9.97
C ALA A 11 5.49 -2.57 8.70
N ILE A 12 6.33 -2.88 7.70
CA ILE A 12 5.92 -3.55 6.47
C ILE A 12 5.33 -4.94 6.75
N ALA A 13 5.96 -5.72 7.63
CA ALA A 13 5.44 -7.03 8.03
C ALA A 13 4.06 -6.93 8.69
N ILE A 14 3.87 -5.98 9.60
CA ILE A 14 2.58 -5.72 10.25
C ILE A 14 1.54 -5.31 9.20
N SER A 15 1.86 -4.38 8.31
CA SER A 15 0.94 -3.95 7.24
C SER A 15 0.54 -5.10 6.31
N SER A 16 1.49 -6.01 6.02
CA SER A 16 1.25 -7.19 5.18
C SER A 16 0.29 -8.18 5.86
N ILE A 17 0.45 -8.40 7.17
CA ILE A 17 -0.47 -9.23 7.96
C ILE A 17 -1.87 -8.62 7.95
N ILE A 18 -1.99 -7.31 8.14
CA ILE A 18 -3.29 -6.65 8.15
C ILE A 18 -3.97 -6.73 6.77
N ILE A 19 -3.23 -6.67 5.66
CA ILE A 19 -3.77 -6.88 4.30
C ILE A 19 -4.35 -8.27 4.13
N ILE A 20 -3.62 -9.29 4.57
CA ILE A 20 -4.07 -10.68 4.47
C ILE A 20 -5.37 -10.83 5.24
N VAL A 21 -5.44 -10.31 6.46
CA VAL A 21 -6.65 -10.33 7.29
C VAL A 21 -7.79 -9.56 6.62
N ALA A 22 -7.56 -8.34 6.13
CA ALA A 22 -8.58 -7.53 5.47
C ALA A 22 -9.09 -8.18 4.17
N SER A 23 -8.21 -8.82 3.40
CA SER A 23 -8.56 -9.54 2.17
C SER A 23 -9.41 -10.79 2.48
N VAL A 24 -9.03 -11.55 3.51
CA VAL A 24 -9.81 -12.71 3.99
C VAL A 24 -11.19 -12.28 4.49
N LEU A 25 -11.26 -11.18 5.24
CA LEU A 25 -12.53 -10.62 5.72
C LEU A 25 -13.42 -10.15 4.54
N SER A 26 -12.84 -9.57 3.49
CA SER A 26 -13.58 -9.16 2.29
C SER A 26 -14.15 -10.33 1.52
N ILE A 27 -13.44 -11.46 1.48
CA ILE A 27 -13.94 -12.70 0.84
C ILE A 27 -15.06 -13.32 1.69
N SER A 28 -15.03 -13.12 3.01
CA SER A 28 -16.02 -13.69 3.93
C SER A 28 -17.38 -12.96 3.95
N GLY A 29 -17.54 -11.87 3.18
CA GLY A 29 -18.81 -11.15 3.08
C GLY A 29 -19.20 -10.34 4.33
N ILE A 30 -18.25 -10.16 5.26
CA ILE A 30 -18.41 -9.24 6.39
C ILE A 30 -18.29 -7.82 5.84
N ASP A 31 -19.24 -6.94 6.17
CA ASP A 31 -19.19 -5.52 5.77
C ASP A 31 -17.87 -4.89 6.24
N LEU A 32 -16.93 -4.75 5.31
CA LEU A 32 -15.69 -4.03 5.57
C LEU A 32 -15.97 -2.55 5.60
N ILE A 33 -15.24 -1.85 6.47
CA ILE A 33 -15.19 -0.39 6.49
C ILE A 33 -14.83 0.09 5.07
N PRO A 34 -15.63 0.98 4.45
CA PRO A 34 -15.36 1.50 3.11
C PRO A 34 -13.98 2.14 3.05
N GLY A 35 -13.22 1.86 1.99
CA GLY A 35 -11.88 2.42 1.81
C GLY A 35 -10.79 1.70 2.60
N LEU A 36 -11.10 0.67 3.41
CA LEU A 36 -10.10 -0.06 4.19
C LEU A 36 -9.12 -0.85 3.30
N ILE A 37 -9.61 -1.49 2.24
CA ILE A 37 -8.78 -2.23 1.27
C ILE A 37 -7.78 -1.30 0.55
N PRO A 38 -8.23 -0.21 -0.09
CA PRO A 38 -7.30 0.73 -0.73
C PRO A 38 -6.39 1.43 0.29
N LEU A 39 -6.83 1.68 1.52
CA LEU A 39 -5.92 2.17 2.57
C LEU A 39 -4.75 1.20 2.80
N PHE A 40 -5.01 -0.10 2.82
CA PHE A 40 -3.95 -1.08 3.04
C PHE A 40 -3.03 -1.29 1.84
N MET A 41 -3.59 -1.32 0.62
CA MET A 41 -2.80 -1.35 -0.62
C MET A 41 -1.83 -0.16 -0.68
N LEU A 42 -2.28 1.04 -0.30
CA LEU A 42 -1.47 2.24 -0.21
C LEU A 42 -0.26 2.04 0.73
N ILE A 43 -0.48 1.45 1.90
CA ILE A 43 0.58 1.20 2.87
C ILE A 43 1.64 0.24 2.30
N VAL A 44 1.22 -0.82 1.60
CA VAL A 44 2.18 -1.74 0.96
C VAL A 44 2.93 -1.08 -0.19
N MET A 45 2.27 -0.28 -1.03
CA MET A 45 2.94 0.46 -2.09
C MET A 45 4.00 1.43 -1.53
N LEU A 46 3.69 2.13 -0.44
CA LEU A 46 4.65 2.99 0.25
C LEU A 46 5.82 2.19 0.85
N GLY A 47 5.54 1.03 1.45
CA GLY A 47 6.56 0.12 1.97
C GLY A 47 7.51 -0.41 0.89
N LEU A 48 6.96 -0.83 -0.25
CA LEU A 48 7.74 -1.25 -1.42
C LEU A 48 8.57 -0.08 -1.98
N GLY A 49 8.00 1.12 -2.03
CA GLY A 49 8.72 2.34 -2.43
C GLY A 49 9.92 2.62 -1.53
N PHE A 50 9.75 2.47 -0.21
CA PHE A 50 10.83 2.63 0.75
C PHE A 50 11.94 1.58 0.56
N ILE A 51 11.57 0.30 0.44
CA ILE A 51 12.56 -0.77 0.22
C ILE A 51 13.34 -0.52 -1.07
N MET A 52 12.63 -0.19 -2.16
CA MET A 52 13.28 0.05 -3.44
C MET A 52 14.19 1.27 -3.41
N LYS A 53 13.81 2.34 -2.67
CA LYS A 53 14.68 3.49 -2.43
C LYS A 53 15.96 3.09 -1.69
N ALA A 54 15.84 2.28 -0.65
CA ALA A 54 16.99 1.79 0.10
C ALA A 54 17.93 0.92 -0.77
N GLN A 55 17.37 0.11 -1.68
CA GLN A 55 18.18 -0.68 -2.63
C GLN A 55 18.87 0.20 -3.68
N TYR A 56 18.22 1.28 -4.13
CA TYR A 56 18.83 2.29 -5.00
C TYR A 56 19.99 3.01 -4.29
N ASP A 57 19.79 3.43 -3.04
CA ASP A 57 20.83 4.11 -2.25
C ASP A 57 22.00 3.19 -1.91
N ALA A 58 21.75 1.89 -1.79
CA ALA A 58 22.79 0.87 -1.66
C ALA A 58 23.55 0.58 -2.98
N GLY A 59 23.21 1.27 -4.08
CA GLY A 59 23.85 1.10 -5.39
C GLY A 59 23.51 -0.20 -6.11
N LYS A 60 22.52 -0.96 -5.62
CA LYS A 60 22.13 -2.26 -6.18
C LYS A 60 21.20 -2.13 -7.39
N ILE A 61 20.66 -0.94 -7.63
CA ILE A 61 19.65 -0.67 -8.64
C ILE A 61 20.06 0.54 -9.46
N SER A 62 19.86 0.47 -10.78
CA SER A 62 20.18 1.59 -11.67
C SER A 62 19.22 2.76 -11.49
N LYS A 63 19.71 3.98 -11.74
CA LYS A 63 18.90 5.22 -11.67
C LYS A 63 17.67 5.18 -12.59
N GLY A 64 17.79 4.57 -13.76
CA GLY A 64 16.67 4.39 -14.69
C GLY A 64 15.58 3.51 -14.11
N TYR A 65 15.95 2.37 -13.52
CA TYR A 65 15.00 1.44 -12.91
C TYR A 65 14.31 2.04 -11.68
N TRP A 66 15.05 2.75 -10.82
CA TRP A 66 14.47 3.47 -9.68
C TRP A 66 13.43 4.50 -10.13
N ARG A 67 13.73 5.31 -11.16
CA ARG A 67 12.80 6.31 -11.69
C ARG A 67 11.53 5.66 -12.24
N PHE A 68 11.67 4.61 -13.03
CA PHE A 68 10.52 3.87 -13.56
C PHE A 68 9.66 3.31 -12.43
N PHE A 69 10.28 2.63 -11.45
CA PHE A 69 9.57 2.05 -10.32
C PHE A 69 8.85 3.11 -9.47
N PHE A 70 9.49 4.25 -9.23
CA PHE A 70 8.87 5.37 -8.53
C PHE A 70 7.64 5.90 -9.27
N CYS A 71 7.71 6.06 -10.60
CA CYS A 71 6.56 6.45 -11.40
C CYS A 71 5.40 5.46 -11.30
N VAL A 72 5.68 4.15 -11.34
CA VAL A 72 4.66 3.09 -11.20
C VAL A 72 3.99 3.17 -9.82
N ILE A 73 4.76 3.36 -8.75
CA ILE A 73 4.22 3.52 -7.40
C ILE A 73 3.31 4.74 -7.30
N VAL A 74 3.72 5.89 -7.84
CA VAL A 74 2.91 7.11 -7.79
C VAL A 74 1.59 6.92 -8.53
N ILE A 75 1.61 6.32 -9.72
CA ILE A 75 0.39 6.01 -10.48
C ILE A 75 -0.50 5.04 -9.70
N GLY A 76 0.08 4.00 -9.10
CA GLY A 76 -0.63 3.05 -8.26
C GLY A 76 -1.33 3.72 -7.08
N ILE A 77 -0.62 4.60 -6.36
CA ILE A 77 -1.17 5.39 -5.24
C ILE A 77 -2.36 6.24 -5.69
N ILE A 78 -2.26 6.93 -6.84
CA ILE A 78 -3.36 7.75 -7.36
C ILE A 78 -4.60 6.89 -7.65
N ALA A 79 -4.42 5.74 -8.30
CA ALA A 79 -5.50 4.81 -8.59
C ALA A 79 -6.16 4.26 -7.32
N ASP A 80 -5.35 3.96 -6.31
CA ASP A 80 -5.79 3.39 -5.03
C ASP A 80 -6.59 4.40 -4.21
N VAL A 81 -6.14 5.67 -4.17
CA VAL A 81 -6.91 6.77 -3.57
C VAL A 81 -8.24 6.97 -4.30
N ALA A 82 -8.24 6.95 -5.63
CA ALA A 82 -9.48 7.08 -6.42
C ALA A 82 -10.46 5.92 -6.13
N ALA A 83 -9.96 4.69 -6.02
CA ALA A 83 -10.76 3.52 -5.65
C ALA A 83 -11.33 3.65 -4.22
N GLY A 84 -10.53 4.13 -3.27
CA GLY A 84 -10.99 4.42 -1.91
C GLY A 84 -12.10 5.45 -1.86
N VAL A 85 -11.95 6.56 -2.60
CA VAL A 85 -12.99 7.58 -2.71
C VAL A 85 -14.27 7.01 -3.33
N ALA A 86 -14.16 6.22 -4.41
CA ALA A 86 -15.31 5.59 -5.04
C ALA A 86 -16.07 4.65 -4.09
N GLN A 87 -15.35 3.84 -3.29
CA GLN A 87 -15.97 2.97 -2.28
C GLN A 87 -16.69 3.76 -1.19
N VAL A 88 -16.11 4.87 -0.73
CA VAL A 88 -16.73 5.72 0.29
C VAL A 88 -18.01 6.37 -0.25
N ILE A 89 -17.98 6.88 -1.49
CA ILE A 89 -19.16 7.47 -2.13
C ILE A 89 -20.27 6.43 -2.31
N ASP A 90 -19.95 5.24 -2.83
CA ASP A 90 -20.93 4.16 -3.02
C ASP A 90 -21.58 3.76 -1.69
N PHE A 91 -20.79 3.62 -0.62
CA PHE A 91 -21.31 3.33 0.72
C PHE A 91 -22.30 4.38 1.22
N PHE A 92 -21.99 5.68 1.09
CA PHE A 92 -22.91 6.75 1.51
C PHE A 92 -24.17 6.82 0.63
N SER A 93 -24.07 6.47 -0.65
CA SER A 93 -25.21 6.48 -1.58
C SER A 93 -26.18 5.32 -1.40
N ARG A 94 -25.73 4.19 -0.83
CA ARG A 94 -26.59 3.03 -0.51
C ARG A 94 -27.35 3.19 0.82
N GLY A 95 -26.94 4.15 1.65
CA GLY A 95 -27.59 4.46 2.93
C GLY A 95 -28.65 5.56 2.88
N SER A 96 -28.85 6.21 1.72
CA SER A 96 -29.85 7.26 1.45
C SER A 96 -31.01 6.74 0.63
#